data_AF-A0A5S4U7F5-F1
#
_entry.id   AF-A0A5S4U7F5-F1
#
_cell.length_a   1.000
_cell.length_b   1.000
_cell.length_c   1.000
_cell.angle_alpha   90.00
_cell.angle_beta   90.00
_cell.angle_gamma   90.00
#
_symmetry.space_group_name_H-M   'P 1'
#
loop_
_entity.id
_entity.type
_entity.pdbx_description
1 polymer ?
#
loop_
_entity_poly.entity_id
_entity_poly.type
_entity_poly.pdbx_seq_one_letter_code
_entity_poly.pdbx_strand_id
1 'polypeptide(L)'
;MKLYRTGLFFITAGLTFSLGSAMAETTVPVEVKDTNKLPNKGVISLFKAPDKIQQKASDKYQFTKSEKDGVIVITPDVSAPKAAAKNKSLKSLSSSQAATSDSTFTPLCPTLAVNSIYTLSGLQNGGSACYHFEITQPSKTTTFVTGMSSGTNVSLTLFSDDGKNNLTPIYYSDNPENSDEATLNLTKPGHYYWYIEANTADGSELNFGAIVNTNIDSYELNDAPSLATVVPDGLYRIKGNSDSDVDVDYYTFTAISGQQVLLQLVGADNAANNYWLIAYSTDDGNTWVTSNTGQQNTITPSKSNEIILVRVSPNPAKLPTPTQYYQLSFGSKIASFTNSVKGESSVLNIPYSAPTPYGSMTTQAYRTVTWNVRLADSTGAGIPNVDAVLYLDQRAERQGDKVILKFNPSTAHVITTDASGNASGTITLDTCYADSTTEFNNYDRGYLNTWSTTFDFGAWRLEVPIQEGIGVGGNNVQYVTFGHICKQTLVRSVKS
;
A
#
# COMPACT_ATOMS: atom_id res chain seq x y z
N MET A 1 -27.11 -70.40 12.65
CA MET A 1 -26.65 -69.98 14.00
C MET A 1 -27.62 -68.91 14.49
N LYS A 2 -28.42 -69.21 15.51
CA LYS A 2 -29.44 -68.30 16.08
C LYS A 2 -28.78 -67.31 17.05
N LEU A 3 -29.15 -66.03 16.97
CA LEU A 3 -29.63 -65.23 18.12
C LEU A 3 -29.93 -63.79 17.70
N TYR A 4 -31.16 -63.36 17.99
CA TYR A 4 -31.63 -61.97 18.02
C TYR A 4 -30.90 -61.17 19.10
N ARG A 5 -30.69 -59.86 18.89
CA ARG A 5 -30.71 -58.88 19.99
C ARG A 5 -30.93 -57.44 19.52
N THR A 6 -32.01 -56.88 20.04
CA THR A 6 -32.40 -55.46 20.13
C THR A 6 -31.81 -54.83 21.41
N GLY A 7 -31.66 -53.50 21.40
CA GLY A 7 -31.26 -52.65 22.55
C GLY A 7 -29.77 -52.31 22.54
N LEU A 8 -29.29 -51.11 22.93
CA LEU A 8 -29.84 -50.14 23.88
C LEU A 8 -29.04 -48.81 23.77
N PHE A 9 -29.76 -47.69 23.85
CA PHE A 9 -29.44 -46.38 24.46
C PHE A 9 -28.01 -45.80 24.47
N PHE A 10 -27.94 -44.58 23.92
CA PHE A 10 -26.95 -43.53 24.14
C PHE A 10 -26.86 -43.11 25.61
N ILE A 11 -25.67 -43.13 26.20
CA ILE A 11 -25.26 -42.26 27.33
C ILE A 11 -23.79 -41.82 27.16
N THR A 12 -23.65 -40.50 27.02
CA THR A 12 -22.53 -39.58 27.27
C THR A 12 -21.19 -40.08 27.82
N ALA A 13 -20.10 -39.62 27.17
CA ALA A 13 -18.92 -39.06 27.86
C ALA A 13 -18.27 -38.02 26.93
N GLY A 14 -18.51 -36.74 27.21
CA GLY A 14 -17.82 -35.63 26.57
C GLY A 14 -16.41 -35.52 27.14
N LEU A 15 -15.41 -35.70 26.27
CA LEU A 15 -14.04 -35.28 26.49
C LEU A 15 -13.82 -34.01 25.67
N THR A 16 -14.21 -32.87 26.24
CA THR A 16 -13.75 -31.56 25.76
C THR A 16 -12.30 -31.41 26.21
N PHE A 17 -11.37 -31.63 25.29
CA PHE A 17 -9.99 -31.17 25.43
C PHE A 17 -10.02 -29.64 25.40
N SER A 18 -10.02 -29.01 26.57
CA SER A 18 -9.71 -27.59 26.70
C SER A 18 -8.20 -27.43 26.49
N LEU A 19 -7.79 -27.23 25.24
CA LEU A 19 -6.52 -26.59 24.91
C LEU A 19 -6.64 -25.11 25.26
N GLY A 20 -6.65 -24.83 26.56
CA GLY A 20 -6.32 -23.51 27.08
C GLY A 20 -4.81 -23.37 27.03
N SER A 21 -4.28 -23.12 25.84
CA SER A 21 -2.95 -22.53 25.73
C SER A 21 -3.08 -21.10 26.25
N ALA A 22 -2.78 -20.91 27.54
CA ALA A 22 -2.47 -19.60 28.05
C ALA A 22 -1.22 -19.13 27.28
N MET A 23 -1.44 -18.37 26.22
CA MET A 23 -0.39 -17.60 25.59
C MET A 23 0.09 -16.63 26.67
N ALA A 24 1.35 -16.76 27.08
CA ALA A 24 1.95 -15.77 27.97
C ALA A 24 1.84 -14.41 27.27
N GLU A 25 1.14 -13.49 27.91
CA GLU A 25 1.00 -12.10 27.49
C GLU A 25 2.38 -11.44 27.61
N THR A 26 3.09 -11.30 26.51
CA THR A 26 4.40 -10.64 26.46
C THR A 26 4.24 -9.28 25.81
N THR A 27 4.34 -8.24 26.63
CA THR A 27 4.54 -6.87 26.15
C THR A 27 5.85 -6.83 25.38
N VAL A 28 5.77 -6.47 24.11
CA VAL A 28 6.96 -6.24 23.30
C VAL A 28 7.51 -4.86 23.66
N PRO A 29 8.77 -4.73 24.12
CA PRO A 29 9.33 -3.44 24.48
C PRO A 29 9.43 -2.55 23.23
N VAL A 30 8.83 -1.37 23.31
CA VAL A 30 9.06 -0.27 22.37
C VAL A 30 10.18 0.57 22.96
N GLU A 31 11.27 0.75 22.22
CA GLU A 31 12.41 1.55 22.66
C GLU A 31 12.38 2.91 21.96
N VAL A 32 12.26 3.97 22.74
CA VAL A 32 12.25 5.34 22.21
C VAL A 32 13.67 5.88 22.25
N LYS A 33 14.33 5.91 21.09
CA LYS A 33 15.70 6.41 20.95
C LYS A 33 15.71 7.88 20.58
N ASP A 34 16.86 8.50 20.80
CA ASP A 34 17.15 9.84 20.28
C ASP A 34 16.14 10.93 20.66
N THR A 35 15.43 10.79 21.79
CA THR A 35 14.54 11.83 22.33
C THR A 35 15.26 13.17 22.53
N ASN A 36 16.58 13.13 22.67
CA ASN A 36 17.44 14.31 22.70
C ASN A 36 17.42 15.16 21.42
N LYS A 37 17.03 14.59 20.28
CA LYS A 37 16.88 15.27 18.99
C LYS A 37 15.59 16.10 18.90
N LEU A 38 14.65 15.94 19.84
CA LEU A 38 13.43 16.75 19.86
C LEU A 38 13.76 18.24 20.06
N PRO A 39 13.13 19.13 19.27
CA PRO A 39 13.51 20.54 19.20
C PRO A 39 13.22 21.32 20.48
N ASN A 40 12.24 20.87 21.28
CA ASN A 40 11.76 21.56 22.45
C ASN A 40 11.90 20.69 23.70
N LYS A 41 12.43 21.29 24.77
CA LYS A 41 12.53 20.68 26.09
C LYS A 41 11.94 21.62 27.14
N GLY A 42 11.24 21.08 28.13
CA GLY A 42 10.66 21.90 29.20
C GLY A 42 10.53 21.16 30.52
N VAL A 43 10.63 21.88 31.63
CA VAL A 43 10.26 21.37 32.95
C VAL A 43 8.83 21.80 33.23
N ILE A 44 7.98 20.88 33.67
CA ILE A 44 6.56 21.14 33.91
C ILE A 44 6.18 20.77 35.34
N SER A 45 5.18 21.47 35.88
CA SER A 45 4.66 21.21 37.21
C SER A 45 3.71 20.03 37.19
N LEU A 46 3.77 19.18 38.22
CA LEU A 46 2.83 18.08 38.43
C LEU A 46 1.39 18.58 38.43
N PHE A 47 0.61 18.14 37.44
CA PHE A 47 -0.83 18.31 37.39
C PHE A 47 -1.52 16.98 37.69
N LYS A 48 -2.17 16.90 38.85
CA LYS A 48 -2.89 15.68 39.26
C LYS A 48 -4.03 15.40 38.29
N ALA A 49 -4.13 14.15 37.83
CA ALA A 49 -5.20 13.77 36.92
C ALA A 49 -6.59 13.97 37.58
N PRO A 50 -7.58 14.58 36.90
CA PRO A 50 -8.95 14.64 37.38
C PRO A 50 -9.56 13.25 37.58
N ASP A 51 -10.48 13.11 38.54
CA ASP A 51 -11.14 11.84 38.86
C ASP A 51 -11.80 11.18 37.63
N LYS A 52 -12.30 11.99 36.70
CA LYS A 52 -12.91 11.51 35.45
C LYS A 52 -11.91 10.72 34.58
N ILE A 53 -10.65 11.16 34.51
CA ILE A 53 -9.59 10.44 33.77
C ILE A 53 -9.18 9.19 34.54
N GLN A 54 -8.96 9.30 35.85
CA GLN A 54 -8.57 8.17 36.70
C GLN A 54 -9.62 7.03 36.63
N GLN A 55 -10.91 7.35 36.68
CA GLN A 55 -12.00 6.37 36.54
C GLN A 55 -12.05 5.68 35.18
N LYS A 56 -11.55 6.33 34.13
CA LYS A 56 -11.47 5.75 32.78
C LYS A 56 -10.23 4.91 32.57
N ALA A 57 -9.16 5.18 33.32
CA ALA A 57 -7.93 4.39 33.27
C ALA A 57 -8.09 2.98 33.87
N SER A 58 -9.08 2.74 34.73
CA SER A 58 -9.37 1.39 35.23
C SER A 58 -9.89 0.43 34.15
N ASP A 59 -10.36 0.96 33.01
CA ASP A 59 -10.76 0.18 31.83
C ASP A 59 -9.49 -0.19 31.03
N LYS A 60 -8.65 -1.07 31.61
CA LYS A 60 -7.36 -1.48 31.01
C LYS A 60 -7.56 -2.13 29.64
N TYR A 61 -7.20 -1.44 28.56
CA TYR A 61 -7.15 -1.99 27.21
C TYR A 61 -5.71 -2.32 26.84
N GLN A 62 -5.35 -3.59 26.92
CA GLN A 62 -4.02 -4.08 26.52
C GLN A 62 -4.04 -4.47 25.04
N PHE A 63 -3.05 -3.97 24.29
CA PHE A 63 -2.77 -4.49 22.96
C PHE A 63 -1.88 -5.73 23.09
N THR A 64 -2.34 -6.87 22.61
CA THR A 64 -1.56 -8.11 22.59
C THR A 64 -0.71 -8.15 21.32
N LYS A 65 0.60 -8.38 21.47
CA LYS A 65 1.56 -8.50 20.37
C LYS A 65 2.36 -9.81 20.49
N SER A 66 2.93 -10.30 19.39
CA SER A 66 3.68 -11.57 19.35
C SER A 66 5.12 -11.38 19.83
N GLU A 67 5.68 -12.36 20.55
CA GLU A 67 7.10 -12.39 20.97
C GLU A 67 8.10 -12.20 19.82
N LYS A 68 7.68 -12.41 18.57
CA LYS A 68 8.52 -12.40 17.38
C LYS A 68 8.90 -11.02 16.85
N ASP A 69 8.31 -9.96 17.40
CA ASP A 69 8.46 -8.61 16.85
C ASP A 69 9.77 -7.91 17.20
N GLY A 70 10.57 -8.44 18.13
CA GLY A 70 11.77 -7.75 18.61
C GLY A 70 11.46 -6.36 19.20
N VAL A 71 12.47 -5.50 19.37
CA VAL A 71 12.26 -4.13 19.88
C VAL A 71 11.84 -3.22 18.72
N ILE A 72 10.68 -2.54 18.84
CA ILE A 72 10.33 -1.46 17.90
C ILE A 72 11.13 -0.22 18.32
N VAL A 73 12.03 0.24 17.45
CA VAL A 73 12.83 1.44 17.69
C VAL A 73 12.15 2.64 17.06
N ILE A 74 11.89 3.66 17.86
CA ILE A 74 11.27 4.89 17.38
C ILE A 74 12.28 6.02 17.55
N THR A 75 12.61 6.72 16.46
CA THR A 75 13.43 7.94 16.48
C THR A 75 12.60 9.13 16.02
N PRO A 76 12.76 10.32 16.63
CA PRO A 76 12.12 11.52 16.11
C PRO A 76 12.63 11.86 14.71
N ASP A 77 11.73 12.04 13.74
CA ASP A 77 12.08 12.63 12.46
C ASP A 77 12.37 14.13 12.64
N VAL A 78 13.59 14.53 12.31
CA VAL A 78 14.01 15.93 12.29
C VAL A 78 14.12 16.40 10.85
N SER A 79 13.07 16.20 10.05
CA SER A 79 12.86 17.06 8.90
C SER A 79 12.64 18.49 9.44
N ALA A 80 13.65 19.34 9.24
CA ALA A 80 13.71 20.69 9.79
C ALA A 80 12.35 21.38 9.67
N PRO A 81 11.76 21.89 10.77
CA PRO A 81 10.52 22.63 10.67
C PRO A 81 10.76 23.79 9.70
N LYS A 82 9.84 23.96 8.73
CA LYS A 82 9.73 25.22 7.98
C LYS A 82 9.93 26.34 8.98
N ALA A 83 10.98 27.13 8.78
CA ALA A 83 11.47 28.12 9.72
C ALA A 83 10.31 28.83 10.43
N ALA A 84 10.07 28.46 11.69
CA ALA A 84 9.38 29.36 12.60
C ALA A 84 10.23 30.64 12.61
N ALA A 85 9.59 31.75 12.26
CA ALA A 85 10.23 33.04 12.09
C ALA A 85 11.23 33.29 13.24
N LYS A 86 12.49 33.56 12.87
CA LYS A 86 13.54 33.99 13.80
C LYS A 86 13.02 35.14 14.65
N ASN A 87 12.67 34.89 15.90
CA ASN A 87 12.68 35.91 16.93
C ASN A 87 13.33 35.34 18.19
N LYS A 88 14.58 35.77 18.36
CA LYS A 88 15.44 35.53 19.50
C LYS A 88 14.86 36.27 20.71
N SER A 89 14.30 35.53 21.67
CA SER A 89 14.01 36.02 23.02
C SER A 89 13.79 34.81 23.94
N LEU A 90 14.81 34.50 24.76
CA LEU A 90 14.66 33.68 25.96
C LEU A 90 13.62 34.35 26.87
N LYS A 91 12.37 33.87 26.82
CA LYS A 91 11.31 34.15 27.80
C LYS A 91 10.52 32.86 27.99
N SER A 92 10.16 32.58 29.24
CA SER A 92 9.34 31.44 29.65
C SER A 92 8.17 31.23 28.70
N LEU A 93 8.00 30.00 28.20
CA LEU A 93 6.89 29.59 27.35
C LEU A 93 5.58 29.68 28.15
N SER A 94 4.99 30.87 28.19
CA SER A 94 3.59 31.08 28.55
C SER A 94 2.72 30.81 27.34
N SER A 95 1.60 30.14 27.62
CA SER A 95 0.55 29.70 26.71
C SER A 95 0.17 30.67 25.60
N SER A 96 -0.11 30.09 24.42
CA SER A 96 -1.02 30.50 23.35
C SER A 96 -0.35 30.63 21.98
N GLN A 97 -0.61 29.65 21.11
CA GLN A 97 -1.02 29.86 19.73
C GLN A 97 -1.43 28.52 19.12
N ALA A 98 -2.75 28.31 19.05
CA ALA A 98 -3.41 27.22 18.35
C ALA A 98 -4.06 27.77 17.06
N ALA A 99 -4.02 26.97 16.01
CA ALA A 99 -4.91 27.02 14.86
C ALA A 99 -4.92 25.57 14.34
N THR A 100 -6.02 24.81 14.28
CA THR A 100 -7.45 25.10 14.27
C THR A 100 -8.20 23.99 15.02
N SER A 101 -8.68 24.28 16.22
CA SER A 101 -9.62 23.45 16.98
C SER A 101 -10.82 24.29 17.39
N ASP A 102 -11.95 23.63 17.63
CA ASP A 102 -13.21 24.23 18.07
C ASP A 102 -12.93 25.23 19.20
N SER A 103 -13.16 26.53 18.95
CA SER A 103 -12.69 27.64 19.80
C SER A 103 -13.26 27.68 21.23
N THR A 104 -14.04 26.66 21.61
CA THR A 104 -14.70 26.49 22.90
C THR A 104 -14.25 25.27 23.69
N PHE A 105 -13.41 24.38 23.14
CA PHE A 105 -12.97 23.20 23.87
C PHE A 105 -11.99 23.58 25.00
N THR A 106 -12.32 23.21 26.24
CA THR A 106 -11.45 23.37 27.40
C THR A 106 -10.98 21.98 27.85
N PRO A 107 -9.70 21.63 27.61
CA PRO A 107 -9.17 20.33 28.00
C PRO A 107 -9.19 20.11 29.51
N LEU A 108 -9.29 18.85 29.92
CA LEU A 108 -9.26 18.45 31.35
C LEU A 108 -7.89 18.65 32.02
N CYS A 109 -6.83 18.75 31.24
CA CYS A 109 -5.44 18.83 31.69
C CYS A 109 -4.70 19.95 30.96
N PRO A 110 -3.58 20.47 31.50
CA PRO A 110 -2.77 21.48 30.82
C PRO A 110 -2.35 21.02 29.43
N THR A 111 -2.47 21.91 28.44
CA THR A 111 -2.09 21.61 27.06
C THR A 111 -0.60 21.79 26.86
N LEU A 112 0.05 20.76 26.32
CA LEU A 112 1.45 20.74 25.95
C LEU A 112 1.58 20.56 24.43
N ALA A 113 2.74 20.94 23.90
CA ALA A 113 3.05 20.77 22.49
C ALA A 113 3.52 19.34 22.20
N VAL A 114 3.17 18.84 21.02
CA VAL A 114 3.78 17.62 20.46
C VAL A 114 5.20 17.89 19.97
N ASN A 115 5.95 16.85 19.62
CA ASN A 115 7.35 16.93 19.18
C ASN A 115 8.22 17.71 20.20
N SER A 116 7.96 17.46 21.48
CA SER A 116 8.59 18.08 22.63
C SER A 116 8.79 17.04 23.73
N ILE A 117 9.84 17.20 24.54
CA ILE A 117 10.09 16.37 25.72
C ILE A 117 9.94 17.21 26.99
N TYR A 118 9.24 16.66 27.97
CA TYR A 118 8.93 17.32 29.23
C TYR A 118 9.47 16.53 30.41
N THR A 119 10.15 17.21 31.32
CA THR A 119 10.61 16.65 32.59
C THR A 119 9.56 16.93 33.66
N LEU A 120 9.04 15.85 34.26
CA LEU A 120 8.10 15.87 35.37
C LEU A 120 8.81 15.42 36.65
N SER A 121 8.59 16.11 37.76
CA SER A 121 9.04 15.70 39.09
C SER A 121 7.89 15.74 40.10
N GLY A 122 8.11 15.10 41.26
CA GLY A 122 7.19 15.15 42.39
C GLY A 122 6.03 14.16 42.34
N LEU A 123 5.95 13.29 41.30
CA LEU A 123 4.96 12.21 41.25
C LEU A 123 5.25 11.18 42.36
N GLN A 124 4.30 11.01 43.28
CA GLN A 124 4.42 10.11 44.43
C GLN A 124 3.76 8.77 44.16
N ASN A 125 4.13 7.75 44.94
CA ASN A 125 3.54 6.41 44.89
C ASN A 125 1.99 6.44 44.93
N GLY A 126 1.34 5.74 43.98
CA GLY A 126 -0.12 5.73 43.82
C GLY A 126 -0.73 7.04 43.31
N GLY A 127 0.11 8.02 42.95
CA GLY A 127 -0.31 9.26 42.31
C GLY A 127 -0.44 9.12 40.79
N SER A 128 -1.10 10.09 40.17
CA SER A 128 -1.22 10.17 38.72
C SER A 128 -1.10 11.60 38.20
N ALA A 129 -0.57 11.71 36.99
CA ALA A 129 -0.41 12.96 36.26
C ALA A 129 -1.16 12.90 34.93
N CYS A 130 -1.66 14.06 34.46
CA CYS A 130 -2.22 14.14 33.11
C CYS A 130 -1.86 15.45 32.40
N TYR A 131 -1.73 15.35 31.08
CA TYR A 131 -1.50 16.47 30.18
C TYR A 131 -2.24 16.24 28.87
N HIS A 132 -2.68 17.31 28.23
CA HIS A 132 -3.40 17.30 26.96
C HIS A 132 -2.46 17.66 25.81
N PHE A 133 -2.69 17.11 24.63
CA PHE A 133 -2.12 17.58 23.37
C PHE A 133 -3.11 17.43 22.21
N GLU A 134 -2.86 18.18 21.14
CA GLU A 134 -3.71 18.18 19.95
C GLU A 134 -2.94 17.55 18.78
N ILE A 135 -3.63 16.70 18.03
CA ILE A 135 -3.21 16.22 16.71
C ILE A 135 -4.03 16.99 15.68
N THR A 136 -3.39 17.65 14.73
CA THR A 136 -4.06 18.52 13.76
C THR A 136 -4.31 17.84 12.40
N GLN A 137 -3.57 16.76 12.11
CA GLN A 137 -3.69 15.97 10.89
C GLN A 137 -3.44 14.49 11.17
N PRO A 138 -3.93 13.54 10.33
CA PRO A 138 -3.63 12.12 10.50
C PRO A 138 -2.12 11.88 10.66
N SER A 139 -1.73 11.10 11.66
CA SER A 139 -0.32 10.98 12.07
C SER A 139 0.01 9.60 12.64
N LYS A 140 1.26 9.16 12.50
CA LYS A 140 1.88 8.14 13.33
C LYS A 140 2.37 8.82 14.60
N THR A 141 1.77 8.45 15.73
CA THR A 141 2.03 9.07 17.03
C THR A 141 2.61 8.07 17.99
N THR A 142 3.75 8.44 18.55
CA THR A 142 4.38 7.73 19.66
C THR A 142 4.26 8.56 20.91
N THR A 143 3.56 8.08 21.93
CA THR A 143 3.64 8.67 23.27
C THR A 143 4.59 7.86 24.12
N PHE A 144 5.32 8.52 25.02
CA PHE A 144 6.36 7.85 25.79
C PHE A 144 6.54 8.43 27.19
N VAL A 145 7.06 7.59 28.10
CA VAL A 145 7.67 7.97 29.37
C VAL A 145 9.03 7.28 29.47
N THR A 146 10.10 8.03 29.70
CA THR A 146 11.47 7.51 29.74
C THR A 146 12.31 8.15 30.85
N GLY A 147 13.48 7.56 31.10
CA GLY A 147 14.48 8.14 32.00
C GLY A 147 14.09 8.09 33.47
N MET A 148 13.31 7.08 33.87
CA MET A 148 12.93 6.84 35.26
C MET A 148 14.13 6.34 36.09
N SER A 149 14.26 6.83 37.32
CA SER A 149 15.28 6.35 38.25
C SER A 149 15.01 4.90 38.68
N SER A 150 16.06 4.23 39.16
CA SER A 150 15.89 2.93 39.82
C SER A 150 14.92 3.05 41.00
N GLY A 151 13.91 2.18 41.03
CA GLY A 151 12.84 2.22 42.03
C GLY A 151 11.59 3.02 41.62
N THR A 152 11.61 3.68 40.45
CA THR A 152 10.43 4.32 39.86
C THR A 152 9.87 3.45 38.73
N ASN A 153 8.59 3.10 38.83
CA ASN A 153 7.81 2.38 37.82
C ASN A 153 6.48 3.13 37.63
N VAL A 154 6.15 3.44 36.38
CA VAL A 154 4.87 4.08 36.03
C VAL A 154 4.24 3.33 34.87
N SER A 155 2.91 3.41 34.75
CA SER A 155 2.21 3.04 33.53
C SER A 155 1.83 4.28 32.72
N LEU A 156 1.68 4.09 31.41
CA LEU A 156 1.25 5.11 30.46
C LEU A 156 -0.05 4.69 29.78
N THR A 157 -1.07 5.52 29.87
CA THR A 157 -2.29 5.38 29.07
C THR A 157 -2.44 6.57 28.12
N LEU A 158 -2.73 6.29 26.85
CA LEU A 158 -3.13 7.30 25.88
C LEU A 158 -4.66 7.31 25.76
N PHE A 159 -5.27 8.47 25.98
CA PHE A 159 -6.70 8.69 25.74
C PHE A 159 -6.93 9.53 24.49
N SER A 160 -8.02 9.23 23.76
CA SER A 160 -8.64 10.15 22.80
C SER A 160 -9.88 10.80 23.43
N ASP A 161 -10.20 11.99 22.95
CA ASP A 161 -11.36 12.78 23.37
C ASP A 161 -12.13 13.27 22.15
N ASP A 162 -13.45 13.19 22.22
CA ASP A 162 -14.38 13.59 21.16
C ASP A 162 -14.60 15.12 21.11
N GLY A 163 -13.84 15.90 21.87
CA GLY A 163 -13.99 17.35 22.01
C GLY A 163 -15.09 17.74 22.99
N LYS A 164 -15.65 16.78 23.74
CA LYS A 164 -16.69 16.98 24.76
C LYS A 164 -16.29 16.38 26.10
N ASN A 165 -14.99 16.12 26.29
CA ASN A 165 -14.44 15.46 27.46
C ASN A 165 -14.94 14.01 27.60
N ASN A 166 -15.37 13.33 26.52
CA ASN A 166 -15.69 11.91 26.56
C ASN A 166 -14.47 11.11 26.14
N LEU A 167 -13.79 10.54 27.14
CA LEU A 167 -12.51 9.88 26.97
C LEU A 167 -12.68 8.43 26.57
N THR A 168 -11.85 8.01 25.61
CA THR A 168 -11.71 6.61 25.19
C THR A 168 -10.24 6.21 25.34
N PRO A 169 -9.90 5.23 26.20
CA PRO A 169 -8.54 4.70 26.25
C PRO A 169 -8.21 4.05 24.91
N ILE A 170 -7.06 4.40 24.35
CA ILE A 170 -6.60 3.88 23.05
C ILE A 170 -5.54 2.80 23.29
N TYR A 171 -4.54 3.11 24.11
CA TYR A 171 -3.43 2.21 24.44
C TYR A 171 -3.00 2.36 25.88
N TYR A 172 -2.40 1.28 26.40
CA TYR A 172 -1.84 1.14 27.73
C TYR A 172 -0.47 0.47 27.63
N SER A 173 0.50 1.00 28.37
CA SER A 173 1.85 0.45 28.55
C SER A 173 2.16 0.40 30.04
N ASP A 174 2.71 -0.71 30.51
CA ASP A 174 3.02 -0.98 31.92
C ASP A 174 4.15 -2.01 31.98
N ASN A 175 5.34 -1.57 31.61
CA ASN A 175 6.52 -2.40 31.59
C ASN A 175 7.06 -2.58 33.02
N PRO A 176 7.72 -3.71 33.30
CA PRO A 176 8.26 -3.96 34.64
C PRO A 176 9.43 -3.03 34.98
N GLU A 177 9.64 -2.83 36.28
CA GLU A 177 10.76 -2.05 36.85
C GLU A 177 10.80 -0.60 36.32
N ASN A 178 11.97 -0.04 36.04
CA ASN A 178 12.11 1.32 35.53
C ASN A 178 12.27 1.36 33.99
N SER A 179 11.71 0.37 33.30
CA SER A 179 11.72 0.29 31.84
C SER A 179 10.90 1.42 31.23
N ASP A 180 11.29 1.89 30.05
CA ASP A 180 10.55 2.93 29.33
C ASP A 180 9.13 2.47 28.99
N GLU A 181 8.18 3.41 29.03
CA GLU A 181 6.81 3.21 28.56
C GLU A 181 6.64 3.86 27.20
N ALA A 182 5.97 3.19 26.27
CA ALA A 182 5.62 3.80 25.00
C ALA A 182 4.39 3.18 24.35
N THR A 183 3.70 3.98 23.55
CA THR A 183 2.60 3.54 22.69
C THR A 183 2.87 3.98 21.25
N LEU A 184 2.38 3.22 20.25
CA LEU A 184 2.50 3.55 18.82
C LEU A 184 1.13 3.47 18.17
N ASN A 185 0.71 4.54 17.50
CA ASN A 185 -0.68 4.73 17.08
C ASN A 185 -0.80 5.44 15.73
N LEU A 186 -1.81 5.06 14.93
CA LEU A 186 -2.38 5.98 13.96
C LEU A 186 -3.42 6.87 14.64
N THR A 187 -3.10 8.16 14.77
CA THR A 187 -4.01 9.16 15.34
C THR A 187 -4.70 9.95 14.23
N LYS A 188 -5.94 10.34 14.51
CA LYS A 188 -6.73 11.25 13.67
C LYS A 188 -6.61 12.67 14.23
N PRO A 189 -7.00 13.70 13.47
CA PRO A 189 -7.16 15.03 14.05
C PRO A 189 -8.08 14.99 15.28
N GLY A 190 -7.65 15.55 16.39
CA GLY A 190 -8.40 15.52 17.64
C GLY A 190 -7.58 15.80 18.90
N HIS A 191 -8.23 15.59 20.04
CA HIS A 191 -7.71 15.87 21.38
C HIS A 191 -7.28 14.58 22.08
N TYR A 192 -6.10 14.62 22.69
CA TYR A 192 -5.47 13.45 23.30
C TYR A 192 -4.89 13.78 24.66
N TYR A 193 -4.75 12.77 25.52
CA TYR A 193 -4.17 12.93 26.85
C TYR A 193 -3.13 11.87 27.14
N TRP A 194 -1.99 12.30 27.68
CA TRP A 194 -1.12 11.42 28.45
C TRP A 194 -1.73 11.26 29.85
N TYR A 195 -1.93 10.01 30.27
CA TYR A 195 -2.19 9.67 31.66
C TYR A 195 -1.04 8.80 32.17
N ILE A 196 -0.33 9.30 33.18
CA ILE A 196 0.84 8.64 33.77
C ILE A 196 0.45 8.27 35.19
N GLU A 197 0.54 6.99 35.55
CA GLU A 197 0.17 6.49 36.86
C GLU A 197 1.37 5.82 37.53
N ALA A 198 1.70 6.25 38.75
CA ALA A 198 2.83 5.70 39.48
C ALA A 198 2.43 4.40 40.19
N ASN A 199 2.89 3.27 39.65
CA ASN A 199 2.87 1.99 40.35
C ASN A 199 3.85 2.00 41.53
N THR A 200 5.01 2.63 41.36
CA THR A 200 5.98 2.94 42.41
C THR A 200 6.72 4.23 42.04
N ALA A 201 6.74 5.23 42.91
CA ALA A 201 7.50 6.46 42.67
C ALA A 201 7.85 7.17 43.98
N ASP A 202 8.99 7.85 44.00
CA ASP A 202 9.52 8.60 45.14
C ASP A 202 9.54 10.13 44.90
N GLY A 203 9.02 10.60 43.77
CA GLY A 203 9.07 12.00 43.34
C GLY A 203 10.28 12.36 42.49
N SER A 204 11.14 11.40 42.16
CA SER A 204 12.20 11.54 41.15
C SER A 204 11.68 12.05 39.80
N GLU A 205 12.62 12.57 39.01
CA GLU A 205 12.33 13.06 37.67
C GLU A 205 12.08 11.90 36.69
N LEU A 206 11.12 12.11 35.80
CA LEU A 206 10.90 11.30 34.60
C LEU A 206 10.70 12.24 33.40
N ASN A 207 10.91 11.72 32.19
CA ASN A 207 10.64 12.45 30.96
C ASN A 207 9.45 11.85 30.22
N PHE A 208 8.64 12.69 29.58
CA PHE A 208 7.53 12.21 28.75
C PHE A 208 7.28 13.14 27.57
N GLY A 209 6.53 12.65 26.59
CA GLY A 209 6.16 13.45 25.42
C GLY A 209 5.42 12.66 24.36
N ALA A 210 5.25 13.29 23.20
CA ALA A 210 4.72 12.65 22.01
C ALA A 210 5.58 13.03 20.80
N ILE A 211 5.97 12.02 20.02
CA ILE A 211 6.54 12.15 18.69
C ILE A 211 5.36 12.00 17.72
N VAL A 212 5.16 12.97 16.85
CA VAL A 212 4.05 13.00 15.89
C VAL A 212 4.62 13.17 14.51
N ASN A 213 4.57 12.09 13.73
CA ASN A 213 4.93 12.10 12.32
C ASN A 213 3.68 12.18 11.45
N THR A 214 3.71 13.14 10.52
CA THR A 214 2.58 13.43 9.63
C THR A 214 2.88 13.10 8.18
N ASN A 215 4.15 12.83 7.86
CA ASN A 215 4.57 12.35 6.55
C ASN A 215 4.52 10.82 6.58
N ILE A 216 3.31 10.27 6.68
CA ILE A 216 3.05 8.84 6.73
C ILE A 216 2.39 8.40 5.44
N ASP A 217 2.65 7.18 5.00
CA ASP A 217 1.88 6.54 3.94
C ASP A 217 0.62 5.84 4.47
N SER A 218 -0.11 5.18 3.57
CA SER A 218 -1.38 4.53 3.89
C SER A 218 -1.27 3.15 4.53
N TYR A 219 -0.06 2.61 4.68
CA TYR A 219 0.22 1.23 5.08
C TYR A 219 0.78 1.08 6.49
N GLU A 220 1.21 2.19 7.09
CA GLU A 220 1.53 2.32 8.51
C GLU A 220 0.43 1.72 9.41
N LEU A 221 0.73 1.06 10.53
CA LEU A 221 2.00 0.93 11.28
C LEU A 221 2.79 -0.34 10.93
N ASN A 222 3.17 -0.54 9.68
CA ASN A 222 3.79 -1.78 9.24
C ASN A 222 5.28 -1.93 9.63
N ASP A 223 5.69 -1.32 10.74
CA ASP A 223 7.06 -1.24 11.28
C ASP A 223 7.63 -2.55 11.84
N ALA A 224 6.81 -3.61 11.87
CA ALA A 224 7.16 -4.87 12.50
C ALA A 224 6.56 -6.05 11.74
N PRO A 225 7.20 -7.24 11.80
CA PRO A 225 6.68 -8.44 11.14
C PRO A 225 5.22 -8.78 11.45
N SER A 226 4.76 -8.65 12.70
CA SER A 226 3.35 -8.93 13.04
C SER A 226 2.36 -7.85 12.59
N LEU A 227 2.86 -6.65 12.30
CA LEU A 227 2.07 -5.52 11.77
C LEU A 227 2.19 -5.41 10.26
N ALA A 228 2.88 -6.35 9.62
CA ALA A 228 3.14 -6.32 8.19
C ALA A 228 1.84 -6.18 7.39
N THR A 229 1.83 -5.25 6.43
CA THR A 229 0.68 -5.05 5.55
C THR A 229 0.46 -6.31 4.71
N VAL A 230 -0.72 -6.90 4.81
CA VAL A 230 -1.10 -8.06 4.00
C VAL A 230 -1.47 -7.60 2.59
N VAL A 231 -0.67 -8.00 1.61
CA VAL A 231 -0.93 -7.77 0.19
C VAL A 231 -1.92 -8.82 -0.31
N PRO A 232 -3.06 -8.43 -0.90
CA PRO A 232 -4.04 -9.38 -1.42
C PRO A 232 -3.49 -10.23 -2.57
N ASP A 233 -4.24 -11.25 -2.98
CA ASP A 233 -3.92 -12.00 -4.20
C ASP A 233 -3.95 -11.08 -5.44
N GLY A 234 -3.06 -11.37 -6.39
CA GLY A 234 -2.77 -10.52 -7.55
C GLY A 234 -1.32 -10.07 -7.58
N LEU A 235 -1.08 -8.96 -8.29
CA LEU A 235 0.20 -8.27 -8.34
C LEU A 235 -0.06 -6.78 -8.13
N TYR A 236 0.60 -6.17 -7.14
CA TYR A 236 0.34 -4.78 -6.75
C TYR A 236 1.60 -3.94 -6.82
N ARG A 237 1.39 -2.64 -7.09
CA ARG A 237 2.41 -1.61 -6.96
C ARG A 237 2.06 -0.73 -5.76
N ILE A 238 2.80 -0.94 -4.70
CA ILE A 238 2.63 -0.30 -3.40
C ILE A 238 3.50 0.95 -3.38
N LYS A 239 2.93 2.09 -3.00
CA LYS A 239 3.66 3.34 -2.83
C LYS A 239 3.76 3.64 -1.33
N GLY A 240 4.96 3.51 -0.79
CA GLY A 240 5.25 3.82 0.61
C GLY A 240 6.40 4.82 0.76
N ASN A 241 6.62 5.32 1.96
CA ASN A 241 7.77 6.16 2.30
C ASN A 241 8.51 5.60 3.50
N SER A 242 9.63 6.23 3.87
CA SER A 242 10.20 6.02 5.20
C SER A 242 10.19 7.33 5.94
N ASP A 243 9.60 7.31 7.12
CA ASP A 243 9.30 8.47 7.93
C ASP A 243 10.47 8.83 8.86
N SER A 244 11.43 7.92 9.04
CA SER A 244 12.68 8.09 9.80
C SER A 244 13.82 7.23 9.23
N ASP A 245 15.01 7.30 9.84
CA ASP A 245 16.20 6.51 9.44
C ASP A 245 16.19 5.06 9.94
N VAL A 246 15.20 4.71 10.78
CA VAL A 246 14.99 3.37 11.35
C VAL A 246 13.64 2.78 10.97
N ASP A 247 12.87 3.46 10.12
CA ASP A 247 11.53 3.07 9.70
C ASP A 247 11.59 1.85 8.78
N VAL A 248 11.09 0.69 9.21
CA VAL A 248 11.18 -0.55 8.42
C VAL A 248 9.79 -1.05 8.09
N ASP A 249 9.39 -0.91 6.83
CA ASP A 249 8.08 -1.33 6.37
C ASP A 249 8.07 -2.82 6.05
N TYR A 250 7.12 -3.55 6.64
CA TYR A 250 6.91 -4.96 6.41
C TYR A 250 5.65 -5.22 5.58
N TYR A 251 5.77 -6.12 4.62
CA TYR A 251 4.68 -6.57 3.76
C TYR A 251 4.62 -8.09 3.72
N THR A 252 3.43 -8.67 3.64
CA THR A 252 3.26 -10.12 3.46
C THR A 252 2.46 -10.43 2.21
N PHE A 253 2.83 -11.51 1.52
CA PHE A 253 2.06 -12.07 0.42
C PHE A 253 2.02 -13.59 0.54
N THR A 254 0.84 -14.18 0.36
CA THR A 254 0.68 -15.63 0.37
C THR A 254 0.72 -16.18 -1.05
N ALA A 255 1.68 -17.03 -1.35
CA ALA A 255 1.73 -17.77 -2.62
C ALA A 255 0.70 -18.92 -2.60
N ILE A 256 -0.58 -18.58 -2.79
CA ILE A 256 -1.73 -19.50 -2.65
C ILE A 256 -1.53 -20.81 -3.44
N SER A 257 -1.10 -20.71 -4.71
CA SER A 257 -0.87 -21.85 -5.59
C SER A 257 0.56 -22.42 -5.50
N GLY A 258 1.46 -21.77 -4.74
CA GLY A 258 2.91 -22.06 -4.78
C GLY A 258 3.60 -21.42 -5.99
N GLN A 259 2.99 -20.37 -6.55
CA GLN A 259 3.47 -19.66 -7.72
C GLN A 259 4.69 -18.80 -7.44
N GLN A 260 5.47 -18.51 -8.47
CA GLN A 260 6.55 -17.53 -8.40
C GLN A 260 6.01 -16.15 -8.03
N VAL A 261 6.74 -15.45 -7.16
CA VAL A 261 6.40 -14.11 -6.68
C VAL A 261 7.39 -13.10 -7.28
N LEU A 262 6.85 -12.01 -7.82
CA LEU A 262 7.62 -10.87 -8.29
C LEU A 262 7.97 -9.98 -7.11
N LEU A 263 9.23 -9.56 -7.02
CA LEU A 263 9.68 -8.57 -6.06
C LEU A 263 10.56 -7.53 -6.76
N GLN A 264 10.12 -6.28 -6.77
CA GLN A 264 10.90 -5.17 -7.32
C GLN A 264 10.69 -3.92 -6.47
N LEU A 265 11.80 -3.28 -6.09
CA LEU A 265 11.78 -1.97 -5.43
C LEU A 265 12.43 -0.94 -6.34
N VAL A 266 11.70 0.12 -6.64
CA VAL A 266 12.21 1.31 -7.35
C VAL A 266 11.91 2.55 -6.53
N GLY A 267 12.69 3.61 -6.71
CA GLY A 267 12.29 4.94 -6.24
C GLY A 267 11.10 5.44 -7.05
N ALA A 268 10.12 6.09 -6.43
CA ALA A 268 8.98 6.67 -7.14
C ALA A 268 9.40 7.78 -8.12
N ASP A 269 10.55 8.42 -7.84
CA ASP A 269 11.28 9.27 -8.76
C ASP A 269 12.50 8.49 -9.27
N ASN A 270 12.75 8.48 -10.59
CA ASN A 270 13.86 7.75 -11.25
C ASN A 270 15.28 8.06 -10.72
N ALA A 271 15.43 8.92 -9.71
CA ALA A 271 16.66 9.28 -9.00
C ALA A 271 16.83 8.57 -7.63
N ALA A 272 15.88 7.70 -7.21
CA ALA A 272 15.77 7.25 -5.83
C ALA A 272 15.94 5.73 -5.55
N ASN A 273 16.45 4.95 -6.51
CA ASN A 273 16.61 3.49 -6.33
C ASN A 273 17.58 3.08 -5.20
N ASN A 274 18.41 3.98 -4.67
CA ASN A 274 19.41 3.66 -3.65
C ASN A 274 19.12 4.26 -2.27
N TYR A 275 17.95 4.86 -2.05
CA TYR A 275 17.58 5.36 -0.72
C TYR A 275 17.02 4.28 0.21
N TRP A 276 16.60 3.14 -0.35
CA TRP A 276 16.06 2.02 0.40
C TRP A 276 16.79 0.73 0.05
N LEU A 277 16.69 -0.22 0.96
CA LEU A 277 17.12 -1.60 0.80
C LEU A 277 15.88 -2.49 0.83
N ILE A 278 15.96 -3.65 0.18
CA ILE A 278 14.89 -4.63 0.19
C ILE A 278 15.42 -6.02 0.52
N ALA A 279 14.68 -6.71 1.38
CA ALA A 279 14.94 -8.10 1.69
C ALA A 279 13.63 -8.88 1.84
N TYR A 280 13.69 -10.19 1.66
CA TYR A 280 12.57 -11.07 1.90
C TYR A 280 12.97 -12.26 2.76
N SER A 281 11.97 -12.88 3.38
CA SER A 281 12.06 -14.10 4.18
C SER A 281 10.90 -15.02 3.79
N THR A 282 11.19 -16.32 3.78
CA THR A 282 10.20 -17.39 3.57
C THR A 282 10.07 -18.29 4.81
N ASP A 283 10.71 -17.90 5.90
CA ASP A 283 10.80 -18.62 7.16
C ASP A 283 10.40 -17.74 8.34
N ASP A 284 9.38 -16.88 8.11
CA ASP A 284 8.75 -16.03 9.14
C ASP A 284 9.74 -15.06 9.81
N GLY A 285 10.66 -14.49 9.02
CA GLY A 285 11.62 -13.48 9.46
C GLY A 285 12.91 -14.05 10.09
N ASN A 286 13.09 -15.37 10.15
CA ASN A 286 14.30 -15.98 10.73
C ASN A 286 15.54 -15.77 9.85
N THR A 287 15.39 -15.86 8.52
CA THR A 287 16.45 -15.66 7.55
C THR A 287 16.03 -14.63 6.50
N TRP A 288 16.91 -13.66 6.24
CA TRP A 288 16.66 -12.58 5.29
C TRP A 288 17.58 -12.68 4.07
N VAL A 289 16.99 -12.69 2.88
CA VAL A 289 17.69 -12.63 1.60
C VAL A 289 17.59 -11.20 1.05
N THR A 290 18.73 -10.53 0.91
CA THR A 290 18.78 -9.18 0.32
C THR A 290 18.64 -9.27 -1.19
N SER A 291 17.88 -8.33 -1.78
CA SER A 291 17.66 -8.25 -3.23
C SER A 291 18.14 -6.91 -3.79
N ASN A 292 18.51 -6.90 -5.07
CA ASN A 292 18.92 -5.68 -5.75
C ASN A 292 17.70 -4.77 -5.99
N THR A 293 17.85 -3.47 -5.73
CA THR A 293 16.87 -2.45 -6.11
C THR A 293 16.97 -2.15 -7.61
N GLY A 294 15.90 -1.63 -8.21
CA GLY A 294 15.79 -1.37 -9.64
C GLY A 294 15.47 -2.61 -10.49
N GLN A 295 15.81 -3.80 -10.02
CA GLN A 295 15.69 -5.05 -10.77
C GLN A 295 14.47 -5.86 -10.34
N GLN A 296 13.88 -6.59 -11.29
CA GLN A 296 12.88 -7.61 -10.99
C GLN A 296 13.57 -8.84 -10.38
N ASN A 297 13.17 -9.20 -9.17
CA ASN A 297 13.60 -10.42 -8.49
C ASN A 297 12.45 -11.43 -8.51
N THR A 298 12.79 -12.71 -8.63
CA THR A 298 11.81 -13.80 -8.61
C THR A 298 12.04 -14.65 -7.37
N ILE A 299 11.04 -14.71 -6.51
CA ILE A 299 11.03 -15.61 -5.36
C ILE A 299 10.29 -16.87 -5.78
N THR A 300 10.89 -18.04 -5.51
CA THR A 300 10.26 -19.34 -5.79
C THR A 300 9.89 -19.98 -4.45
N PRO A 301 8.59 -20.00 -4.09
CA PRO A 301 8.13 -20.70 -2.89
C PRO A 301 8.42 -22.20 -2.97
N SER A 302 8.61 -22.82 -1.82
CA SER A 302 8.80 -24.26 -1.67
C SER A 302 7.49 -25.06 -1.73
N LYS A 303 6.36 -24.41 -1.38
CA LYS A 303 5.03 -25.03 -1.33
C LYS A 303 3.90 -24.02 -1.57
N SER A 304 2.70 -24.54 -1.78
CA SER A 304 1.47 -23.74 -1.79
C SER A 304 1.15 -23.18 -0.41
N ASN A 305 0.50 -22.01 -0.37
CA ASN A 305 0.18 -21.25 0.83
C ASN A 305 1.40 -20.84 1.67
N GLU A 306 2.58 -20.78 1.06
CA GLU A 306 3.76 -20.23 1.72
C GLU A 306 3.64 -18.70 1.81
N ILE A 307 3.92 -18.16 3.00
CA ILE A 307 3.89 -16.73 3.27
C ILE A 307 5.28 -16.18 3.01
N ILE A 308 5.34 -15.16 2.16
CA ILE A 308 6.55 -14.41 1.86
C ILE A 308 6.47 -13.11 2.65
N LEU A 309 7.41 -12.90 3.57
CA LEU A 309 7.58 -11.66 4.30
C LEU A 309 8.63 -10.81 3.57
N VAL A 310 8.30 -9.55 3.30
CA VAL A 310 9.21 -8.56 2.69
C VAL A 310 9.42 -7.45 3.70
N ARG A 311 10.64 -6.91 3.73
CA ARG A 311 10.93 -5.65 4.42
C ARG A 311 11.59 -4.65 3.49
N VAL A 312 11.18 -3.39 3.60
CA VAL A 312 11.82 -2.23 2.98
C VAL A 312 12.40 -1.39 4.10
N SER A 313 13.67 -1.00 4.00
CA SER A 313 14.34 -0.21 5.04
C SER A 313 15.13 0.95 4.42
N PRO A 314 15.26 2.11 5.09
CA PRO A 314 16.21 3.15 4.74
C PRO A 314 17.61 2.58 4.49
N ASN A 315 18.30 3.11 3.49
CA ASN A 315 19.70 2.79 3.24
C ASN A 315 20.58 3.73 4.09
N PRO A 316 21.35 3.22 5.07
CA PRO A 316 22.20 4.07 5.91
C PRO A 316 23.29 4.82 5.13
N ALA A 317 23.69 4.32 3.95
CA ALA A 317 24.65 5.02 3.09
C ALA A 317 24.03 6.23 2.37
N LYS A 318 22.71 6.31 2.29
CA LYS A 318 21.97 7.39 1.65
C LYS A 318 20.51 7.39 2.12
N LEU A 319 20.23 8.07 3.22
CA LEU A 319 18.91 8.08 3.85
C LEU A 319 17.86 8.82 3.00
N PRO A 320 16.62 8.31 2.92
CA PRO A 320 15.50 9.01 2.30
C PRO A 320 15.11 10.23 3.14
N THR A 321 14.50 11.21 2.50
CA THR A 321 13.72 12.25 3.19
C THR A 321 12.26 11.80 3.32
N PRO A 322 11.52 12.24 4.34
CA PRO A 322 10.12 11.84 4.56
C PRO A 322 9.18 12.15 3.39
N THR A 323 9.53 13.10 2.51
CA THR A 323 8.74 13.45 1.32
C THR A 323 9.01 12.55 0.11
N GLN A 324 10.03 11.69 0.17
CA GLN A 324 10.37 10.75 -0.90
C GLN A 324 9.63 9.44 -0.71
N TYR A 325 9.19 8.85 -1.82
CA TYR A 325 8.46 7.58 -1.83
C TYR A 325 9.23 6.52 -2.63
N TYR A 326 9.06 5.27 -2.25
CA TYR A 326 9.40 4.12 -3.06
C TYR A 326 8.15 3.56 -3.76
N GLN A 327 8.38 2.70 -4.76
CA GLN A 327 7.37 1.83 -5.35
C GLN A 327 7.84 0.38 -5.23
N LEU A 328 7.07 -0.41 -4.49
CA LEU A 328 7.27 -1.84 -4.32
C LEU A 328 6.28 -2.58 -5.25
N SER A 329 6.78 -3.27 -6.26
CA SER A 329 5.98 -4.23 -7.03
C SER A 329 6.11 -5.61 -6.39
N PHE A 330 5.01 -6.11 -5.81
CA PHE A 330 5.00 -7.33 -5.00
C PHE A 330 3.70 -8.12 -5.20
N GLY A 331 3.84 -9.43 -5.42
CA GLY A 331 2.72 -10.36 -5.63
C GLY A 331 3.02 -11.44 -6.69
N SER A 332 1.99 -12.10 -7.20
CA SER A 332 2.09 -13.16 -8.20
C SER A 332 2.82 -12.67 -9.46
N LYS A 333 3.91 -13.34 -9.82
CA LYS A 333 4.64 -13.04 -11.06
C LYS A 333 3.84 -13.52 -12.28
N ILE A 334 3.68 -12.65 -13.27
CA ILE A 334 3.05 -13.04 -14.54
C ILE A 334 4.03 -13.93 -15.31
N ALA A 335 3.63 -15.18 -15.52
CA ALA A 335 4.42 -16.16 -16.27
C ALA A 335 3.87 -16.39 -17.68
N SER A 336 2.57 -16.16 -17.88
CA SER A 336 1.93 -16.29 -19.20
C SER A 336 0.91 -15.20 -19.45
N PHE A 337 0.82 -14.79 -20.71
CA PHE A 337 -0.07 -13.76 -21.20
C PHE A 337 -0.65 -14.20 -22.55
N THR A 338 -1.98 -14.19 -22.65
CA THR A 338 -2.68 -14.34 -23.92
C THR A 338 -3.59 -13.15 -24.15
N ASN A 339 -3.87 -12.86 -25.41
CA ASN A 339 -4.74 -11.74 -25.77
C ASN A 339 -5.51 -12.03 -27.06
N SER A 340 -6.54 -11.22 -27.27
CA SER A 340 -7.20 -11.10 -28.56
C SER A 340 -7.65 -9.66 -28.75
N VAL A 341 -7.39 -9.08 -29.93
CA VAL A 341 -7.90 -7.76 -30.34
C VAL A 341 -8.51 -7.91 -31.73
N LYS A 342 -9.83 -7.73 -31.83
CA LYS A 342 -10.62 -8.08 -33.02
C LYS A 342 -11.68 -7.01 -33.29
N GLY A 343 -11.89 -6.68 -34.57
CA GLY A 343 -13.11 -6.01 -34.98
C GLY A 343 -14.32 -6.96 -34.96
N GLU A 344 -15.41 -6.50 -35.52
CA GLU A 344 -16.65 -7.26 -35.58
C GLU A 344 -16.50 -8.54 -36.43
N SER A 345 -17.25 -9.58 -36.10
CA SER A 345 -17.21 -10.85 -36.85
C SER A 345 -17.73 -10.73 -38.28
N SER A 346 -18.52 -9.69 -38.57
CA SER A 346 -19.06 -9.39 -39.90
C SER A 346 -18.18 -8.45 -40.73
N VAL A 347 -16.97 -8.11 -40.25
CA VAL A 347 -16.05 -7.27 -41.02
C VAL A 347 -15.59 -8.00 -42.28
N LEU A 348 -15.90 -7.44 -43.44
CA LEU A 348 -15.26 -7.85 -44.70
C LEU A 348 -13.88 -7.20 -44.75
N ASN A 349 -12.87 -7.96 -44.32
CA ASN A 349 -11.50 -7.49 -44.25
C ASN A 349 -10.94 -7.15 -45.64
N ILE A 350 -10.19 -6.06 -45.72
CA ILE A 350 -9.26 -5.77 -46.81
C ILE A 350 -8.18 -6.85 -46.77
N PRO A 351 -8.06 -7.71 -47.79
CA PRO A 351 -7.09 -8.79 -47.79
C PRO A 351 -5.67 -8.25 -47.99
N TYR A 352 -4.67 -9.02 -47.56
CA TYR A 352 -3.25 -8.69 -47.77
C TYR A 352 -2.88 -8.45 -49.24
N SER A 353 -3.59 -9.09 -50.18
CA SER A 353 -3.38 -8.91 -51.62
C SER A 353 -3.96 -7.63 -52.19
N ALA A 354 -4.71 -6.84 -51.41
CA ALA A 354 -5.23 -5.56 -51.85
C ALA A 354 -4.08 -4.55 -52.05
N PRO A 355 -4.14 -3.71 -53.10
CA PRO A 355 -3.13 -2.69 -53.35
C PRO A 355 -3.26 -1.54 -52.35
N THR A 356 -2.60 -1.65 -51.20
CA THR A 356 -2.56 -0.59 -50.19
C THR A 356 -1.11 -0.12 -49.96
N PRO A 357 -0.88 1.17 -49.65
CA PRO A 357 0.45 1.68 -49.32
C PRO A 357 0.94 1.23 -47.93
N TYR A 358 0.10 0.56 -47.13
CA TYR A 358 0.37 0.20 -45.73
C TYR A 358 0.58 -1.31 -45.53
N GLY A 359 0.45 -2.12 -46.59
CA GLY A 359 0.54 -3.58 -46.49
C GLY A 359 -0.63 -4.19 -45.71
N SER A 360 -0.33 -5.18 -44.86
CA SER A 360 -1.34 -5.90 -44.07
C SER A 360 -1.87 -5.09 -42.89
N MET A 361 -3.19 -5.01 -42.76
CA MET A 361 -3.86 -4.51 -41.55
C MET A 361 -4.41 -5.71 -40.76
N THR A 362 -3.68 -6.10 -39.71
CA THR A 362 -3.93 -7.33 -38.95
C THR A 362 -5.28 -7.30 -38.23
N THR A 363 -5.61 -6.16 -37.63
CA THR A 363 -6.93 -5.92 -37.02
C THR A 363 -7.69 -4.96 -37.90
N GLN A 364 -8.94 -5.26 -38.23
CA GLN A 364 -9.81 -4.38 -38.99
C GLN A 364 -11.19 -4.35 -38.36
N ALA A 365 -11.83 -3.19 -38.36
CA ALA A 365 -13.12 -2.96 -37.70
C ALA A 365 -13.91 -1.85 -38.38
N TYR A 366 -15.23 -1.89 -38.24
CA TYR A 366 -16.14 -0.85 -38.74
C TYR A 366 -16.51 0.18 -37.69
N ARG A 367 -16.85 -0.27 -36.49
CA ARG A 367 -17.44 0.55 -35.42
C ARG A 367 -16.90 0.18 -34.06
N THR A 368 -16.57 -1.08 -33.84
CA THR A 368 -16.16 -1.56 -32.53
C THR A 368 -14.98 -2.50 -32.61
N VAL A 369 -14.06 -2.33 -31.66
CA VAL A 369 -12.97 -3.27 -31.40
C VAL A 369 -13.25 -3.96 -30.07
N THR A 370 -13.37 -5.28 -30.11
CA THR A 370 -13.46 -6.13 -28.91
C THR A 370 -12.07 -6.65 -28.59
N TRP A 371 -11.74 -6.70 -27.31
CA TRP A 371 -10.45 -7.21 -26.89
C TRP A 371 -10.53 -7.90 -25.53
N ASN A 372 -9.57 -8.78 -25.29
CA ASN A 372 -9.43 -9.50 -24.03
C ASN A 372 -7.97 -9.86 -23.76
N VAL A 373 -7.71 -10.15 -22.49
CA VAL A 373 -6.46 -10.70 -22.01
C VAL A 373 -6.73 -11.85 -21.04
N ARG A 374 -5.76 -12.76 -20.94
CA ARG A 374 -5.63 -13.65 -19.80
C ARG A 374 -4.20 -13.60 -19.26
N LEU A 375 -4.08 -13.34 -17.97
CA LEU A 375 -2.83 -13.34 -17.21
C LEU A 375 -2.82 -14.53 -16.27
N ALA A 376 -1.74 -15.30 -16.29
CA ALA A 376 -1.58 -16.42 -15.37
C ALA A 376 -0.17 -16.53 -14.80
N ASP A 377 -0.13 -17.06 -13.59
CA ASP A 377 1.09 -17.29 -12.82
C ASP A 377 1.86 -18.53 -13.33
N SER A 378 2.97 -18.85 -12.67
CA SER A 378 3.82 -19.98 -13.05
C SER A 378 3.18 -21.36 -12.88
N THR A 379 2.04 -21.46 -12.20
CA THR A 379 1.25 -22.69 -12.05
C THR A 379 0.11 -22.78 -13.07
N GLY A 380 -0.15 -21.68 -13.80
CA GLY A 380 -1.24 -21.56 -14.76
C GLY A 380 -2.54 -20.99 -14.15
N ALA A 381 -2.57 -20.74 -12.84
CA ALA A 381 -3.69 -20.08 -12.17
C ALA A 381 -3.79 -18.62 -12.62
N GLY A 382 -5.01 -18.10 -12.67
CA GLY A 382 -5.27 -16.72 -13.10
C GLY A 382 -4.82 -15.70 -12.05
N ILE A 383 -4.31 -14.55 -12.49
CA ILE A 383 -3.89 -13.47 -11.58
C ILE A 383 -4.96 -12.36 -11.56
N PRO A 384 -5.64 -12.12 -10.42
CA PRO A 384 -6.63 -11.05 -10.31
C PRO A 384 -6.02 -9.66 -10.18
N ASN A 385 -6.86 -8.65 -10.42
CA ASN A 385 -6.60 -7.25 -10.12
C ASN A 385 -5.38 -6.65 -10.84
N VAL A 386 -5.06 -7.17 -12.02
CA VAL A 386 -3.99 -6.62 -12.87
C VAL A 386 -4.59 -5.85 -14.03
N ASP A 387 -4.13 -4.62 -14.21
CA ASP A 387 -4.52 -3.77 -15.31
C ASP A 387 -3.75 -4.11 -16.59
N ALA A 388 -4.51 -4.34 -17.67
CA ALA A 388 -4.02 -4.35 -19.03
C ALA A 388 -4.48 -3.09 -19.76
N VAL A 389 -3.59 -2.50 -20.54
CA VAL A 389 -3.79 -1.21 -21.20
C VAL A 389 -3.66 -1.37 -22.70
N LEU A 390 -4.75 -1.17 -23.44
CA LEU A 390 -4.75 -1.12 -24.90
C LEU A 390 -4.65 0.33 -25.34
N TYR A 391 -3.59 0.67 -26.05
CA TYR A 391 -3.48 1.94 -26.77
C TYR A 391 -3.87 1.70 -28.22
N LEU A 392 -4.92 2.39 -28.68
CA LEU A 392 -5.41 2.32 -30.05
C LEU A 392 -5.26 3.70 -30.70
N ASP A 393 -4.38 3.79 -31.70
CA ASP A 393 -4.36 4.89 -32.63
C ASP A 393 -5.20 4.50 -33.85
N GLN A 394 -6.35 5.13 -34.00
CA GLN A 394 -7.31 4.80 -35.06
C GLN A 394 -6.92 5.37 -36.42
N ARG A 395 -6.05 6.40 -36.45
CA ARG A 395 -5.71 7.15 -37.64
C ARG A 395 -4.32 7.77 -37.51
N ALA A 396 -3.36 7.18 -38.20
CA ALA A 396 -2.00 7.70 -38.30
C ALA A 396 -1.98 9.06 -39.03
N GLU A 397 -1.15 9.96 -38.54
CA GLU A 397 -0.88 11.22 -39.22
C GLU A 397 0.14 11.06 -40.33
N ARG A 398 0.05 11.89 -41.36
CA ARG A 398 1.03 11.96 -42.44
C ARG A 398 1.84 13.25 -42.41
N GLN A 399 3.14 13.11 -42.51
CA GLN A 399 4.07 14.22 -42.74
C GLN A 399 4.98 13.88 -43.92
N GLY A 400 4.57 14.28 -45.12
CA GLY A 400 5.19 13.79 -46.36
C GLY A 400 4.99 12.28 -46.52
N ASP A 401 6.07 11.54 -46.75
CA ASP A 401 6.05 10.07 -46.89
C ASP A 401 6.10 9.32 -45.54
N LYS A 402 6.19 10.03 -44.41
CA LYS A 402 6.25 9.40 -43.09
C LYS A 402 4.86 9.20 -42.50
N VAL A 403 4.63 7.98 -42.00
CA VAL A 403 3.47 7.61 -41.18
C VAL A 403 3.84 7.81 -39.71
N ILE A 404 3.06 8.61 -39.00
CA ILE A 404 3.28 8.94 -37.59
C ILE A 404 2.14 8.35 -36.77
N LEU A 405 2.48 7.39 -35.90
CA LEU A 405 1.55 6.80 -34.94
C LEU A 405 1.69 7.49 -33.58
N LYS A 406 0.57 7.76 -32.93
CA LYS A 406 0.49 8.44 -31.63
C LYS A 406 -0.24 7.58 -30.61
N PHE A 407 0.52 6.87 -29.78
CA PHE A 407 -0.01 6.16 -28.62
C PHE A 407 -0.08 7.09 -27.41
N ASN A 408 -1.16 7.86 -27.30
CA ASN A 408 -1.36 8.81 -26.21
C ASN A 408 -1.97 8.11 -24.97
N PRO A 409 -1.45 8.35 -23.75
CA PRO A 409 -2.12 7.94 -22.51
C PRO A 409 -3.59 8.37 -22.40
N SER A 410 -3.98 9.49 -23.04
CA SER A 410 -5.38 9.97 -23.01
C SER A 410 -6.35 9.13 -23.86
N THR A 411 -5.84 8.25 -24.74
CA THR A 411 -6.65 7.34 -25.57
C THR A 411 -6.43 5.88 -25.18
N ALA A 412 -5.86 5.65 -24.00
CA ALA A 412 -5.66 4.32 -23.46
C ALA A 412 -6.98 3.74 -22.92
N HIS A 413 -7.19 2.45 -23.17
CA HIS A 413 -8.31 1.69 -22.64
C HIS A 413 -7.81 0.68 -21.63
N VAL A 414 -8.31 0.75 -20.40
CA VAL A 414 -7.88 -0.09 -19.28
C VAL A 414 -8.95 -1.13 -18.98
N ILE A 415 -8.53 -2.39 -18.81
CA ILE A 415 -9.34 -3.46 -18.25
C ILE A 415 -8.56 -4.15 -17.13
N THR A 416 -9.25 -4.58 -16.09
CA THR A 416 -8.66 -5.22 -14.91
C THR A 416 -9.08 -6.70 -14.87
N THR A 417 -8.14 -7.60 -14.56
CA THR A 417 -8.41 -9.04 -14.51
C THR A 417 -9.28 -9.46 -13.33
N ASP A 418 -10.17 -10.42 -13.59
CA ASP A 418 -10.96 -11.11 -12.58
C ASP A 418 -10.16 -12.21 -11.84
N ALA A 419 -10.81 -12.91 -10.91
CA ALA A 419 -10.24 -14.03 -10.16
C ALA A 419 -9.70 -15.19 -11.03
N SER A 420 -10.14 -15.30 -12.29
CA SER A 420 -9.63 -16.29 -13.25
C SER A 420 -8.51 -15.74 -14.14
N GLY A 421 -8.05 -14.51 -13.87
CA GLY A 421 -7.02 -13.82 -14.63
C GLY A 421 -7.51 -13.29 -15.98
N ASN A 422 -8.83 -13.25 -16.23
CA ASN A 422 -9.38 -12.80 -17.51
C ASN A 422 -9.89 -11.37 -17.40
N ALA A 423 -9.78 -10.63 -18.49
CA ALA A 423 -10.47 -9.35 -18.65
C ALA A 423 -10.89 -9.17 -20.11
N SER A 424 -11.99 -8.44 -20.34
CA SER A 424 -12.42 -8.10 -21.69
C SER A 424 -13.04 -6.71 -21.75
N GLY A 425 -12.96 -6.08 -22.92
CA GLY A 425 -13.46 -4.74 -23.17
C GLY A 425 -13.93 -4.57 -24.61
N THR A 426 -14.72 -3.54 -24.83
CA THR A 426 -15.15 -3.11 -26.17
C THR A 426 -14.90 -1.61 -26.30
N ILE A 427 -14.28 -1.22 -27.40
CA ILE A 427 -14.00 0.16 -27.78
C ILE A 427 -14.94 0.52 -28.91
N THR A 428 -15.69 1.62 -28.77
CA THR A 428 -16.39 2.22 -29.91
C THR A 428 -15.40 3.16 -30.61
N LEU A 429 -15.28 2.99 -31.92
CA LEU A 429 -14.40 3.79 -32.76
C LEU A 429 -14.99 5.18 -32.98
N ASP A 430 -14.11 6.15 -33.17
CA ASP A 430 -14.46 7.54 -33.44
C ASP A 430 -14.88 7.72 -34.91
N THR A 431 -14.93 8.96 -35.37
CA THR A 431 -15.22 9.25 -36.78
C THR A 431 -14.13 8.66 -37.69
N CYS A 432 -14.56 7.94 -38.73
CA CYS A 432 -13.70 7.48 -39.81
C CYS A 432 -13.61 8.56 -40.91
N TYR A 433 -12.40 8.94 -41.29
CA TYR A 433 -12.11 10.06 -42.19
C TYR A 433 -11.95 9.65 -43.65
N ALA A 434 -11.83 8.35 -43.93
CA ALA A 434 -11.69 7.79 -45.28
C ALA A 434 -10.44 8.31 -46.00
N ASP A 435 -9.32 8.42 -45.30
CA ASP A 435 -8.05 8.93 -45.83
C ASP A 435 -7.46 8.09 -46.98
N SER A 436 -7.88 6.84 -47.11
CA SER A 436 -7.35 5.90 -48.10
C SER A 436 -8.46 5.10 -48.77
N THR A 437 -8.23 4.67 -50.01
CA THR A 437 -9.15 3.84 -50.79
C THR A 437 -8.38 2.71 -51.45
N THR A 438 -8.99 1.52 -51.49
CA THR A 438 -8.47 0.36 -52.22
C THR A 438 -9.61 -0.42 -52.86
N GLU A 439 -9.30 -1.13 -53.95
CA GLU A 439 -10.20 -2.12 -54.53
C GLU A 439 -9.62 -3.52 -54.37
N PHE A 440 -10.48 -4.50 -54.07
CA PHE A 440 -10.07 -5.90 -54.01
C PHE A 440 -11.21 -6.83 -54.41
N ASN A 441 -10.84 -8.05 -54.78
CA ASN A 441 -11.79 -9.11 -55.06
C ASN A 441 -12.02 -9.98 -53.84
N ASN A 442 -13.27 -10.35 -53.61
CA ASN A 442 -13.69 -11.31 -52.59
C ASN A 442 -14.62 -12.35 -53.23
N TYR A 443 -14.36 -13.62 -52.96
CA TYR A 443 -15.22 -14.71 -53.41
C TYR A 443 -16.22 -15.06 -52.32
N ASP A 444 -17.51 -14.93 -52.60
CA ASP A 444 -18.58 -15.31 -51.68
C ASP A 444 -19.74 -15.96 -52.44
N ARG A 445 -20.22 -17.11 -51.94
CA ARG A 445 -21.38 -17.85 -52.45
C ARG A 445 -21.45 -18.05 -53.98
N GLY A 446 -20.31 -18.26 -54.65
CA GLY A 446 -20.27 -18.48 -56.10
C GLY A 446 -20.19 -17.20 -56.94
N TYR A 447 -19.88 -16.06 -56.31
CA TYR A 447 -19.68 -14.79 -56.98
C TYR A 447 -18.28 -14.26 -56.69
N LEU A 448 -17.64 -13.75 -57.74
CA LEU A 448 -16.46 -12.90 -57.63
C LEU A 448 -16.92 -11.45 -57.51
N ASN A 449 -16.85 -10.92 -56.28
CA ASN A 449 -17.25 -9.57 -55.94
C ASN A 449 -16.03 -8.64 -55.93
N THR A 450 -16.08 -7.53 -56.67
CA THR A 450 -15.09 -6.45 -56.59
C THR A 450 -15.63 -5.37 -55.66
N TRP A 451 -14.91 -5.11 -54.58
CA TRP A 451 -15.26 -4.13 -53.55
C TRP A 451 -14.33 -2.93 -53.62
N SER A 452 -14.89 -1.72 -53.57
CA SER A 452 -14.17 -0.47 -53.31
C SER A 452 -14.36 -0.11 -51.84
N THR A 453 -13.25 -0.01 -51.12
CA THR A 453 -13.22 0.20 -49.67
C THR A 453 -12.44 1.46 -49.33
N THR A 454 -13.07 2.35 -48.57
CA THR A 454 -12.40 3.51 -47.95
C THR A 454 -12.09 3.21 -46.49
N PHE A 455 -10.90 3.57 -46.01
CA PHE A 455 -10.42 3.26 -44.67
C PHE A 455 -9.41 4.29 -44.14
N ASP A 456 -9.24 4.31 -42.82
CA ASP A 456 -8.11 4.96 -42.15
C ASP A 456 -7.12 3.89 -41.67
N PHE A 457 -5.83 4.20 -41.77
CA PHE A 457 -4.76 3.34 -41.25
C PHE A 457 -4.36 3.77 -39.85
N GLY A 458 -4.21 2.83 -38.93
CA GLY A 458 -3.78 3.06 -37.57
C GLY A 458 -2.97 1.89 -37.01
N ALA A 459 -2.83 1.85 -35.69
CA ALA A 459 -2.17 0.76 -35.01
C ALA A 459 -2.61 0.64 -33.55
N TRP A 460 -2.29 -0.49 -32.91
CA TRP A 460 -2.46 -0.67 -31.48
C TRP A 460 -1.27 -1.35 -30.81
N ARG A 461 -1.16 -1.14 -29.50
CA ARG A 461 -0.27 -1.86 -28.59
C ARG A 461 -1.02 -2.20 -27.30
N LEU A 462 -0.67 -3.31 -26.69
CA LEU A 462 -1.25 -3.79 -25.44
C LEU A 462 -0.12 -3.95 -24.42
N GLU A 463 -0.23 -3.28 -23.28
CA GLU A 463 0.80 -3.28 -22.25
C GLU A 463 0.22 -3.76 -20.92
N VAL A 464 1.05 -4.40 -20.09
CA VAL A 464 0.74 -4.71 -18.69
C VAL A 464 1.77 -3.98 -17.82
N PRO A 465 1.53 -2.71 -17.46
CA PRO A 465 2.57 -1.79 -16.96
C PRO A 465 3.21 -2.22 -15.63
N ILE A 466 2.55 -3.10 -14.89
CA ILE A 466 3.04 -3.55 -13.58
C ILE A 466 4.25 -4.49 -13.69
N GLN A 467 4.41 -5.19 -14.83
CA GLN A 467 5.55 -6.06 -15.09
C GLN A 467 6.09 -5.82 -16.51
N GLU A 468 7.32 -5.33 -16.59
CA GLU A 468 7.99 -5.10 -17.87
C GLU A 468 8.08 -6.38 -18.73
N GLY A 469 8.01 -6.20 -20.04
CA GLY A 469 8.12 -7.29 -21.01
C GLY A 469 6.84 -8.08 -21.23
N ILE A 470 5.73 -7.72 -20.60
CA ILE A 470 4.42 -8.35 -20.81
C ILE A 470 3.53 -7.46 -21.69
N GLY A 471 3.04 -8.02 -22.80
CA GLY A 471 2.14 -7.33 -23.72
C GLY A 471 2.34 -7.69 -25.19
N VAL A 472 1.83 -6.84 -26.07
CA VAL A 472 2.01 -6.83 -27.53
C VAL A 472 2.40 -5.42 -27.96
N GLY A 473 3.57 -5.26 -28.57
CA GLY A 473 4.16 -3.93 -28.77
C GLY A 473 5.50 -3.81 -28.03
N GLY A 474 6.27 -2.76 -28.32
CA GLY A 474 7.53 -2.46 -27.63
C GLY A 474 8.77 -2.47 -28.53
N ASN A 475 9.95 -2.67 -27.96
CA ASN A 475 11.22 -2.40 -28.67
C ASN A 475 11.49 -3.32 -29.87
N ASN A 476 10.90 -4.53 -29.92
CA ASN A 476 11.15 -5.51 -30.98
C ASN A 476 10.03 -5.56 -32.04
N VAL A 477 8.77 -5.51 -31.63
CA VAL A 477 7.60 -5.34 -32.51
C VAL A 477 6.86 -4.13 -31.99
N GLN A 478 6.99 -2.99 -32.66
CA GLN A 478 6.58 -1.70 -32.10
C GLN A 478 5.06 -1.61 -31.86
N TYR A 479 4.26 -2.21 -32.74
CA TYR A 479 2.79 -2.18 -32.72
C TYR A 479 2.21 -3.24 -33.66
N VAL A 480 0.89 -3.42 -33.59
CA VAL A 480 0.10 -4.19 -34.56
C VAL A 480 -0.73 -3.25 -35.41
N THR A 481 -0.78 -3.47 -36.73
CA THR A 481 -1.49 -2.60 -37.67
C THR A 481 -3.01 -2.72 -37.53
N PHE A 482 -3.68 -1.59 -37.69
CA PHE A 482 -5.13 -1.46 -37.59
C PHE A 482 -5.71 -0.78 -38.85
N GLY A 483 -6.84 -1.28 -39.34
CA GLY A 483 -7.62 -0.66 -40.41
C GLY A 483 -9.02 -0.31 -39.93
N HIS A 484 -9.30 0.99 -39.84
CA HIS A 484 -10.65 1.48 -39.57
C HIS A 484 -11.42 1.57 -40.90
N ILE A 485 -12.33 0.63 -41.14
CA ILE A 485 -13.08 0.57 -42.39
C ILE A 485 -14.24 1.57 -42.31
N CYS A 486 -14.22 2.60 -43.17
CA CYS A 486 -15.26 3.63 -43.16
C CYS A 486 -16.48 3.22 -44.01
N LYS A 487 -16.22 2.71 -45.22
CA LYS A 487 -17.25 2.38 -46.20
C LYS A 487 -16.75 1.32 -47.17
N GLN A 488 -17.64 0.38 -47.51
CA GLN A 488 -17.42 -0.58 -48.58
C GLN A 488 -18.56 -0.49 -49.59
N THR A 489 -18.20 -0.41 -50.87
CA THR A 489 -19.14 -0.33 -51.99
C THR A 489 -18.87 -1.50 -52.93
N LEU A 490 -19.89 -2.31 -53.19
CA LEU A 490 -19.82 -3.35 -54.22
C LEU A 490 -19.81 -2.67 -55.59
N VAL A 491 -18.68 -2.75 -56.30
CA VAL A 491 -18.51 -2.15 -57.62
C VAL A 491 -18.98 -3.10 -58.71
N ARG A 492 -18.70 -4.39 -58.55
CA ARG A 492 -19.03 -5.42 -59.53
C ARG A 492 -19.26 -6.76 -58.84
N SER A 493 -20.23 -7.53 -59.33
CA SER A 493 -20.43 -8.93 -58.94
C SER A 493 -20.61 -9.78 -60.17
N VAL A 494 -19.75 -10.78 -60.34
CA VAL A 494 -19.78 -11.70 -61.49
C VAL A 494 -19.95 -13.11 -60.95
N LYS A 495 -20.96 -13.84 -61.44
CA LYS A 495 -21.12 -15.25 -61.13
C LYS A 495 -19.93 -16.04 -61.69
N SER A 496 -19.24 -16.77 -60.83
CA SER A 496 -18.08 -17.60 -61.22
C SER A 496 -18.48 -18.83 -62.01
#